data_AF-A0A810E401-F1
#
_entry.id   AF-A0A810E401-F1
#
_cell.length_a   1.000
_cell.length_b   1.000
_cell.length_c   1.000
_cell.angle_alpha   90.00
_cell.angle_beta   90.00
_cell.angle_gamma   90.00
#
_symmetry.space_group_name_H-M   'P 1'
#
loop_
_entity.id
_entity.type
_entity.pdbx_description
1 polymer ?
#
loop_
_entity_poly.entity_id
_entity_poly.type
_entity_poly.pdbx_seq_one_letter_code
_entity_poly.pdbx_strand_id
1 'polypeptide(L)'
;MKLDKSTKKITLQTNEKSEVTNENKRTYNVVINDVKENGDIDAVFTDIETNESYKIEQDKLEASFVWLIPIGVVIGEWLISQLLAAGTAIVIAGVTYVVATEIAQSLRNKQYDHYEAKLMSGKVWIGNAIPLVDAAARLVNPMFTTANQNVWSKSAALAALVAQTAGGGRTPAGPELSCNQVHGFTYIVHYHTWNRVGGHSFF
;
A
#
# COMPACT_ATOMS: atom_id res chain seq x y z
N MET A 1 13.08 15.22 0.68
CA MET A 1 11.61 15.08 0.59
C MET A 1 11.01 15.32 1.96
N LYS A 2 9.87 16.01 2.06
CA LYS A 2 9.15 16.30 3.31
C LYS A 2 7.67 16.00 3.10
N LEU A 3 7.01 15.43 4.10
CA LEU A 3 5.56 15.31 4.12
C LEU A 3 4.96 16.36 5.05
N ASP A 4 4.02 17.14 4.52
CA ASP A 4 3.12 17.93 5.35
C ASP A 4 2.06 17.01 5.96
N LYS A 5 2.12 16.85 7.28
CA LYS A 5 1.26 15.97 8.07
C LYS A 5 -0.21 16.42 8.07
N SER A 6 -0.47 17.71 7.91
CA SER A 6 -1.81 18.28 7.93
C SER A 6 -2.51 18.11 6.59
N THR A 7 -1.79 18.36 5.49
CA THR A 7 -2.34 18.31 4.14
C THR A 7 -2.11 16.98 3.42
N LYS A 8 -1.31 16.09 4.02
CA LYS A 8 -0.82 14.82 3.42
C LYS A 8 -0.07 15.04 2.10
N LYS A 9 0.43 16.26 1.85
CA LYS A 9 1.19 16.61 0.63
C LYS A 9 2.65 16.26 0.81
N ILE A 10 3.20 15.54 -0.16
CA ILE A 10 4.64 15.29 -0.26
C ILE A 10 5.25 16.46 -1.03
N THR A 11 6.32 17.04 -0.49
CA THR A 11 7.14 18.03 -1.16
C THR A 11 8.56 17.51 -1.37
N LEU A 12 9.09 17.69 -2.57
CA LEU A 12 10.49 17.42 -2.88
C LEU A 12 11.19 18.75 -3.12
N GLN A 13 12.24 19.00 -2.34
CA GLN A 13 13.14 20.12 -2.58
C GLN A 13 14.40 19.59 -3.26
N THR A 14 14.77 20.15 -4.39
CA THR A 14 16.00 19.84 -5.14
C THR A 14 16.93 21.06 -5.16
N ASN A 15 18.19 20.85 -5.58
CA ASN A 15 19.19 21.90 -5.76
C ASN A 15 19.15 22.52 -7.17
N GLU A 16 18.07 22.29 -7.93
CA GLU A 16 17.87 22.93 -9.22
C GLU A 16 17.63 24.42 -9.04
N LYS A 17 18.03 25.21 -10.03
CA LYS A 17 17.85 26.65 -10.01
C LYS A 17 16.37 26.99 -10.22
N SER A 18 15.80 27.77 -9.32
CA SER A 18 14.45 28.33 -9.43
C SER A 18 14.38 29.33 -10.58
N GLU A 19 13.34 29.23 -11.40
CA GLU A 19 13.07 30.16 -12.50
C GLU A 19 12.51 31.50 -12.02
N VAL A 20 11.94 31.55 -10.81
CA VAL A 20 11.33 32.75 -10.23
C VAL A 20 12.30 33.50 -9.31
N THR A 21 13.00 32.78 -8.44
CA THR A 21 13.83 33.38 -7.37
C THR A 21 15.32 33.42 -7.72
N ASN A 22 15.76 32.71 -8.76
CA ASN A 22 17.17 32.49 -9.12
C ASN A 22 18.01 31.77 -8.03
N GLU A 23 17.41 31.30 -6.94
CA GLU A 23 18.07 30.48 -5.92
C GLU A 23 18.28 29.04 -6.41
N ASN A 24 19.29 28.34 -5.90
CA ASN A 24 19.51 26.91 -6.15
C ASN A 24 18.60 26.05 -5.26
N LYS A 25 17.31 26.26 -5.41
CA LYS A 25 16.26 25.62 -4.63
C LYS A 25 14.99 25.55 -5.46
N ARG A 26 14.57 24.34 -5.82
CA ARG A 26 13.29 24.11 -6.51
C ARG A 26 12.42 23.19 -5.67
N THR A 27 11.12 23.50 -5.58
CA THR A 27 10.19 22.73 -4.74
C THR A 27 9.05 22.18 -5.59
N TYR A 28 8.81 20.88 -5.47
CA TYR A 28 7.76 20.17 -6.18
C TYR A 28 6.75 19.61 -5.19
N ASN A 29 5.46 19.69 -5.54
CA ASN A 29 4.45 18.80 -4.98
C ASN A 29 4.58 17.43 -5.67
N VAL A 30 4.58 16.36 -4.90
CA VAL A 30 4.69 15.00 -5.40
C VAL A 30 3.41 14.24 -5.08
N VAL A 31 2.79 13.68 -6.12
CA VAL A 31 1.66 12.76 -6.01
C VAL A 31 2.12 11.40 -6.49
N ILE A 32 2.18 10.43 -5.59
CA ILE A 32 2.49 9.04 -5.94
C ILE A 32 1.18 8.35 -6.32
N ASN A 33 1.08 7.89 -7.57
CA ASN A 33 -0.08 7.19 -8.11
C ASN A 33 0.03 5.68 -7.87
N ASP A 34 1.22 5.10 -8.08
CA ASP A 34 1.50 3.70 -7.77
C ASP A 34 2.97 3.48 -7.41
N VAL A 35 3.26 2.35 -6.75
CA VAL A 35 4.61 1.86 -6.52
C VAL A 35 4.64 0.38 -6.89
N LYS A 36 5.50 0.03 -7.84
CA LYS A 36 5.64 -1.32 -8.38
C LYS A 36 6.45 -2.20 -7.43
N GLU A 37 6.34 -3.50 -7.63
CA GLU A 37 7.02 -4.50 -6.79
C GLU A 37 8.55 -4.34 -6.78
N ASN A 38 9.12 -3.94 -7.92
CA ASN A 38 10.56 -3.68 -8.10
C ASN A 38 11.03 -2.34 -7.51
N GLY A 39 10.12 -1.54 -6.93
CA GLY A 39 10.43 -0.23 -6.35
C GLY A 39 10.27 0.95 -7.30
N ASP A 40 9.89 0.73 -8.56
CA ASP A 40 9.56 1.83 -9.48
C ASP A 40 8.33 2.58 -9.00
N ILE A 41 8.29 3.89 -9.21
CA ILE A 41 7.22 4.78 -8.74
C ILE A 41 6.53 5.41 -9.94
N ASP A 42 5.21 5.27 -10.03
CA ASP A 42 4.39 6.15 -10.87
C ASP A 42 4.02 7.38 -10.03
N ALA A 43 4.49 8.54 -10.45
CA ALA A 43 4.25 9.79 -9.74
C ALA A 43 4.13 10.99 -10.68
N VAL A 44 3.40 12.00 -10.21
CA VAL A 44 3.32 13.32 -10.81
C VAL A 44 4.09 14.28 -9.90
N PHE A 45 5.05 15.00 -10.48
CA PHE A 45 5.79 16.08 -9.84
C PHE A 45 5.29 17.40 -10.41
N THR A 46 4.67 18.23 -9.58
CA THR A 46 4.21 19.57 -9.97
C THR A 46 5.13 20.61 -9.34
N ASP A 47 5.84 21.38 -10.16
CA ASP A 47 6.61 22.53 -9.70
C ASP A 47 5.66 23.55 -9.06
N ILE A 48 5.93 23.95 -7.82
CA ILE A 48 5.06 24.86 -7.07
C ILE A 48 5.13 26.30 -7.62
N GLU A 49 6.24 26.66 -8.25
CA GLU A 49 6.48 28.01 -8.77
C GLU A 49 5.84 28.21 -10.14
N THR A 50 6.04 27.27 -11.06
CA THR A 50 5.56 27.36 -12.46
C THR A 50 4.23 26.66 -12.68
N ASN A 51 3.82 25.79 -11.75
CA ASN A 51 2.68 24.89 -11.88
C ASN A 51 2.81 23.85 -13.01
N GLU A 52 4.01 23.72 -13.61
CA GLU A 52 4.29 22.68 -14.60
C GLU A 52 4.34 21.29 -13.95
N SER A 53 3.76 20.31 -14.61
CA SER A 53 3.69 18.93 -14.10
C SER A 53 4.49 17.97 -14.97
N TYR A 54 5.39 17.24 -14.34
CA TYR A 54 6.22 16.20 -14.94
C TYR A 54 5.70 14.84 -14.47
N LYS A 55 5.23 14.02 -15.40
CA LYS A 55 4.70 12.70 -15.08
C LYS A 55 5.73 11.63 -15.38
N ILE A 56 5.98 10.76 -14.40
CA ILE A 56 6.69 9.51 -14.58
C ILE A 56 5.61 8.43 -14.68
N GLU A 57 5.14 8.14 -15.90
CA GLU A 57 4.09 7.15 -16.16
C GLU A 57 4.66 5.75 -16.40
N GLN A 58 4.03 4.74 -15.80
CA GLN A 58 3.77 3.47 -16.49
C GLN A 58 2.40 2.91 -16.03
N ASP A 59 1.40 3.20 -16.87
CA ASP A 59 0.01 2.74 -16.93
C ASP A 59 -0.99 3.14 -15.83
N LYS A 60 -2.11 3.71 -16.31
CA LYS A 60 -3.25 4.24 -15.56
C LYS A 60 -4.19 3.10 -15.14
N LEU A 61 -4.59 3.07 -13.87
CA LEU A 61 -5.77 2.33 -13.41
C LEU A 61 -6.69 3.28 -12.62
N GLU A 62 -7.94 3.39 -13.08
CA GLU A 62 -9.02 4.04 -12.34
C GLU A 62 -9.63 3.05 -11.34
N ALA A 63 -9.67 3.43 -10.06
CA ALA A 63 -10.27 2.63 -9.01
C ALA A 63 -11.77 2.90 -8.91
N SER A 64 -12.60 1.87 -9.12
CA SER A 64 -14.01 1.88 -8.69
C SER A 64 -14.05 1.75 -7.17
N PHE A 65 -14.43 2.81 -6.47
CA PHE A 65 -14.53 2.81 -5.01
C PHE A 65 -15.91 2.32 -4.54
N VAL A 66 -15.93 1.13 -3.94
CA VAL A 66 -16.88 0.76 -2.88
C VAL A 66 -16.41 1.48 -1.59
N TRP A 67 -17.30 1.80 -0.64
CA TRP A 67 -16.98 2.58 0.56
C TRP A 67 -15.84 1.98 1.41
N LEU A 68 -14.59 2.44 1.20
CA LEU A 68 -13.40 2.07 1.98
C LEU A 68 -13.28 2.94 3.23
N ILE A 69 -12.95 2.35 4.39
CA ILE A 69 -12.69 3.13 5.62
C ILE A 69 -11.20 3.48 5.70
N PRO A 70 -10.83 4.78 5.74
CA PRO A 70 -9.44 5.19 5.76
C PRO A 70 -8.66 4.58 6.92
N ILE A 71 -7.44 4.09 6.68
CA ILE A 71 -6.62 3.49 7.75
C ILE A 71 -6.35 4.46 8.91
N GLY A 72 -6.34 5.78 8.66
CA GLY A 72 -6.23 6.81 9.70
C GLY A 72 -7.33 6.81 10.75
N VAL A 73 -8.54 6.37 10.38
CA VAL A 73 -9.63 6.16 11.34
C VAL A 73 -9.34 4.95 12.24
N VAL A 74 -8.60 3.95 11.74
CA VAL A 74 -8.32 2.69 12.44
C VAL A 74 -7.17 2.82 13.44
N ILE A 75 -6.05 3.40 13.01
CA ILE A 75 -4.80 3.47 13.79
C ILE A 75 -4.46 4.88 14.33
N GLY A 76 -5.21 5.90 13.93
CA GLY A 76 -5.08 7.28 14.42
C GLY A 76 -4.12 8.15 13.58
N GLU A 77 -4.50 9.40 13.37
CA GLU A 77 -3.76 10.36 12.53
C GLU A 77 -2.40 10.77 13.12
N TRP A 78 -2.29 10.84 14.45
CA TRP A 78 -1.03 11.16 15.12
C TRP A 78 0.04 10.08 14.88
N LEU A 79 -0.32 8.80 15.02
CA LEU A 79 0.58 7.68 14.76
C LEU A 79 1.00 7.67 13.28
N ILE A 80 0.04 7.83 12.36
CA ILE A 80 0.32 7.92 10.92
C ILE A 80 1.32 9.05 10.63
N SER A 81 1.15 10.22 11.25
CA SER A 81 2.07 11.34 11.09
C SER A 81 3.51 11.04 11.55
N GLN A 82 3.69 10.22 12.58
CA GLN A 82 5.02 9.78 13.02
C GLN A 82 5.61 8.76 12.04
N LEU A 83 4.82 7.79 11.59
CA LEU A 83 5.24 6.77 10.64
C LEU A 83 5.61 7.36 9.28
N LEU A 84 4.86 8.37 8.83
CA LEU A 84 5.17 9.14 7.63
C LEU A 84 6.49 9.89 7.76
N ALA A 85 6.76 10.48 8.93
CA ALA A 85 8.04 11.15 9.20
C ALA A 85 9.22 10.16 9.27
N ALA A 86 8.96 8.92 9.70
CA ALA A 86 9.93 7.83 9.74
C ALA A 86 10.07 7.10 8.39
N GLY A 87 9.27 7.44 7.36
CA GLY A 87 9.26 6.74 6.07
C GLY A 87 8.65 5.34 6.12
N THR A 88 7.96 4.99 7.20
CA THR A 88 7.25 3.71 7.38
C THR A 88 5.77 3.79 7.03
N ALA A 89 5.33 4.94 6.50
CA ALA A 89 4.06 5.12 5.84
C ALA A 89 4.23 5.99 4.58
N ILE A 90 3.38 5.75 3.58
CA ILE A 90 3.38 6.44 2.28
C ILE A 90 1.95 6.68 1.81
N VAL A 91 1.72 7.67 0.97
CA VAL A 91 0.40 7.93 0.37
C VAL A 91 0.47 7.57 -1.11
N ILE A 92 -0.33 6.59 -1.54
CA ILE A 92 -0.43 6.12 -2.92
C ILE A 92 -1.86 6.31 -3.39
N ALA A 93 -2.08 7.04 -4.48
CA ALA A 93 -3.40 7.34 -5.03
C ALA A 93 -4.40 7.87 -3.95
N GLY A 94 -3.91 8.71 -3.03
CA GLY A 94 -4.70 9.29 -1.93
C GLY A 94 -4.96 8.32 -0.75
N VAL A 95 -4.54 7.07 -0.84
CA VAL A 95 -4.64 6.08 0.25
C VAL A 95 -3.33 6.03 1.03
N THR A 96 -3.42 6.11 2.35
CA THR A 96 -2.25 5.93 3.22
C THR A 96 -1.99 4.45 3.41
N TYR A 97 -0.76 4.03 3.11
CA TYR A 97 -0.25 2.68 3.34
C TYR A 97 0.86 2.72 4.38
N VAL A 98 0.91 1.72 5.26
CA VAL A 98 1.85 1.62 6.38
C VAL A 98 2.51 0.26 6.41
N VAL A 99 3.83 0.18 6.64
CA VAL A 99 4.54 -1.11 6.70
C VAL A 99 3.94 -2.01 7.79
N ALA A 100 3.65 -3.26 7.46
CA ALA A 100 2.98 -4.22 8.34
C ALA A 100 3.70 -4.39 9.68
N THR A 101 5.04 -4.36 9.71
CA THR A 101 5.85 -4.49 10.94
C THR A 101 5.53 -3.44 11.99
N GLU A 102 5.02 -2.26 11.58
CA GLU A 102 4.71 -1.16 12.50
C GLU A 102 3.31 -1.27 13.11
N ILE A 103 2.35 -1.86 12.40
CA ILE A 103 0.92 -1.77 12.79
C ILE A 103 0.21 -3.11 12.90
N ALA A 104 0.79 -4.21 12.44
CA ALA A 104 0.15 -5.54 12.46
C ALA A 104 -0.43 -5.88 13.85
N GLN A 105 0.37 -5.72 14.91
CA GLN A 105 -0.07 -5.99 16.29
C GLN A 105 -1.23 -5.08 16.72
N SER A 106 -1.16 -3.79 16.38
CA SER A 106 -2.22 -2.81 16.68
C SER A 106 -3.53 -3.17 15.98
N LEU A 107 -3.48 -3.68 14.75
CA LEU A 107 -4.65 -4.08 13.97
C LEU A 107 -5.31 -5.36 14.50
N ARG A 108 -4.56 -6.27 15.16
CA ARG A 108 -5.13 -7.51 15.74
C ARG A 108 -6.29 -7.27 16.71
N ASN A 109 -6.27 -6.11 17.38
CA ASN A 109 -7.26 -5.73 18.40
C ASN A 109 -8.33 -4.76 17.85
N LYS A 110 -8.37 -4.50 16.55
CA LYS A 110 -9.33 -3.58 15.94
C LYS A 110 -10.58 -4.31 15.44
N GLN A 111 -11.63 -3.53 15.26
CA GLN A 111 -12.96 -4.01 14.83
C GLN A 111 -12.97 -4.59 13.40
N TYR A 112 -12.06 -4.15 12.54
CA TYR A 112 -12.00 -4.59 11.14
C TYR A 112 -11.13 -5.83 10.99
N ASP A 113 -11.57 -6.75 10.14
CA ASP A 113 -10.92 -8.05 9.96
C ASP A 113 -9.87 -8.05 8.84
N HIS A 114 -10.11 -7.26 7.79
CA HIS A 114 -9.32 -7.26 6.57
C HIS A 114 -8.96 -5.84 6.13
N TYR A 115 -7.83 -5.74 5.46
CA TYR A 115 -7.24 -4.50 5.00
C TYR A 115 -6.64 -4.71 3.61
N GLU A 116 -6.66 -3.65 2.81
CA GLU A 116 -5.90 -3.59 1.57
C GLU A 116 -4.41 -3.83 1.86
N ALA A 117 -3.70 -4.55 1.01
CA ALA A 117 -2.26 -4.63 1.08
C ALA A 117 -1.59 -4.42 -0.27
N LYS A 118 -0.33 -3.99 -0.23
CA LYS A 118 0.60 -3.95 -1.37
C LYS A 118 1.92 -4.61 -0.97
N LEU A 119 2.49 -5.41 -1.87
CA LEU A 119 3.85 -5.95 -1.72
C LEU A 119 4.80 -5.07 -2.54
N MET A 120 5.67 -4.32 -1.85
CA MET A 120 6.55 -3.34 -2.47
C MET A 120 7.94 -3.44 -1.84
N SER A 121 8.96 -3.65 -2.67
CA SER A 121 10.36 -3.82 -2.22
C SER A 121 10.51 -4.86 -1.10
N GLY A 122 9.83 -6.00 -1.22
CA GLY A 122 9.88 -7.09 -0.25
C GLY A 122 9.20 -6.78 1.09
N LYS A 123 8.43 -5.70 1.21
CA LYS A 123 7.65 -5.34 2.40
C LYS A 123 6.16 -5.37 2.10
N VAL A 124 5.38 -5.79 3.08
CA VAL A 124 3.91 -5.68 3.02
C VAL A 124 3.50 -4.34 3.62
N TRP A 125 2.72 -3.60 2.85
CA TRP A 125 2.17 -2.32 3.25
C TRP A 125 0.66 -2.41 3.34
N ILE A 126 0.11 -2.03 4.47
CA ILE A 126 -1.31 -2.17 4.81
C ILE A 126 -2.01 -0.82 4.62
N GLY A 127 -3.12 -0.84 3.90
CA GLY A 127 -3.96 0.30 3.59
C GLY A 127 -5.31 0.25 4.29
N ASN A 128 -6.36 0.71 3.59
CA ASN A 128 -7.68 0.89 4.17
C ASN A 128 -8.30 -0.42 4.65
N ALA A 129 -9.21 -0.33 5.62
CA ALA A 129 -10.02 -1.47 6.02
C ALA A 129 -11.05 -1.80 4.93
N ILE A 130 -11.26 -3.09 4.68
CA ILE A 130 -12.15 -3.61 3.65
C ILE A 130 -13.01 -4.77 4.16
N PRO A 131 -14.25 -4.93 3.67
CA PRO A 131 -15.06 -6.10 3.98
C PRO A 131 -14.50 -7.37 3.30
N LEU A 132 -14.89 -8.54 3.81
CA LEU A 132 -14.45 -9.84 3.29
C LEU A 132 -14.68 -10.00 1.78
N VAL A 133 -15.84 -9.53 1.28
CA VAL A 133 -16.17 -9.64 -0.15
C VAL A 133 -15.19 -8.86 -1.02
N ASP A 134 -14.80 -7.66 -0.60
CA ASP A 134 -13.84 -6.82 -1.32
C ASP A 134 -12.41 -7.34 -1.17
N ALA A 135 -12.07 -7.89 0.00
CA ALA A 135 -10.81 -8.60 0.20
C ALA A 135 -10.67 -9.80 -0.76
N ALA A 136 -11.71 -10.62 -0.85
CA ALA A 136 -11.73 -11.77 -1.74
C ALA A 136 -11.68 -11.35 -3.22
N ALA A 137 -12.46 -10.33 -3.61
CA ALA A 137 -12.44 -9.79 -4.96
C ALA A 137 -11.06 -9.22 -5.32
N ARG A 138 -10.45 -8.44 -4.42
CA ARG A 138 -9.11 -7.87 -4.58
C ARG A 138 -8.07 -8.94 -4.84
N LEU A 139 -8.12 -10.07 -4.12
CA LEU A 139 -7.13 -11.13 -4.22
C LEU A 139 -7.01 -11.72 -5.63
N VAL A 140 -8.10 -11.74 -6.41
CA VAL A 140 -8.15 -12.34 -7.75
C VAL A 140 -8.52 -11.35 -8.86
N ASN A 141 -8.52 -10.04 -8.56
CA ASN A 141 -8.98 -9.04 -9.52
C ASN A 141 -7.98 -8.90 -10.69
N PRO A 142 -8.36 -9.29 -11.93
CA PRO A 142 -7.46 -9.22 -13.09
C PRO A 142 -7.10 -7.79 -13.49
N MET A 143 -7.83 -6.78 -13.00
CA MET A 143 -7.50 -5.36 -13.22
C MET A 143 -6.38 -4.87 -12.30
N PHE A 144 -6.02 -5.63 -11.27
CA PHE A 144 -4.90 -5.30 -10.39
C PHE A 144 -3.63 -6.03 -10.83
N THR A 145 -2.50 -5.35 -10.74
CA THR A 145 -1.19 -6.00 -10.79
C THR A 145 -1.06 -6.99 -9.62
N THR A 146 -0.18 -7.99 -9.74
CA THR A 146 0.11 -8.94 -8.64
C THR A 146 0.50 -8.23 -7.35
N ALA A 147 1.17 -7.08 -7.43
CA ALA A 147 1.50 -6.21 -6.31
C ALA A 147 0.27 -5.61 -5.61
N ASN A 148 -0.84 -5.41 -6.33
CA ASN A 148 -2.08 -4.79 -5.86
C ASN A 148 -3.17 -5.80 -5.47
N GLN A 149 -3.02 -7.07 -5.86
CA GLN A 149 -3.90 -8.18 -5.50
C GLN A 149 -3.69 -8.72 -4.08
N ASN A 150 -3.20 -7.92 -3.14
CA ASN A 150 -2.83 -8.38 -1.81
C ASN A 150 -3.80 -7.90 -0.73
N VAL A 151 -3.96 -8.72 0.30
CA VAL A 151 -4.81 -8.44 1.47
C VAL A 151 -4.03 -8.73 2.74
N TRP A 152 -4.24 -7.92 3.77
CA TRP A 152 -3.81 -8.23 5.14
C TRP A 152 -5.03 -8.57 5.99
N SER A 153 -4.97 -9.68 6.74
CA SER A 153 -6.00 -10.06 7.70
C SER A 153 -5.44 -10.09 9.12
N LYS A 154 -6.26 -9.78 10.11
CA LYS A 154 -5.79 -9.68 11.50
C LYS A 154 -5.45 -11.03 12.14
N SER A 155 -5.80 -12.15 11.51
CA SER A 155 -5.49 -13.51 11.96
C SER A 155 -5.32 -14.51 10.80
N ALA A 156 -4.67 -15.63 11.08
CA ALA A 156 -4.48 -16.74 10.13
C ALA A 156 -5.82 -17.29 9.58
N ALA A 157 -6.81 -17.47 10.45
CA ALA A 157 -8.12 -17.98 10.07
C ALA A 157 -8.85 -17.02 9.12
N LEU A 158 -8.72 -15.71 9.35
CA LEU A 158 -9.31 -14.68 8.48
C LEU A 158 -8.58 -14.60 7.13
N ALA A 159 -7.26 -14.75 7.11
CA ALA A 159 -6.52 -14.82 5.85
C ALA A 159 -6.88 -16.06 5.02
N ALA A 160 -7.03 -17.21 5.67
CA ALA A 160 -7.51 -18.43 5.03
C ALA A 160 -8.94 -18.26 4.49
N LEU A 161 -9.83 -17.60 5.25
CA LEU A 161 -11.19 -17.31 4.81
C LEU A 161 -11.21 -16.45 3.54
N VAL A 162 -10.41 -15.38 3.48
CA VAL A 162 -10.29 -14.54 2.27
C VAL A 162 -9.85 -15.38 1.07
N ALA A 163 -8.81 -16.20 1.23
CA ALA A 163 -8.29 -17.05 0.16
C ALA A 163 -9.31 -18.13 -0.29
N GLN A 164 -10.06 -18.68 0.65
CA GLN A 164 -11.13 -19.64 0.38
C GLN A 164 -12.27 -18.97 -0.40
N THR A 165 -12.74 -17.81 0.05
CA THR A 165 -13.80 -17.05 -0.60
C THR A 165 -13.39 -16.66 -2.03
N ALA A 166 -12.18 -16.14 -2.20
CA ALA A 166 -11.63 -15.81 -3.53
C ALA A 166 -11.48 -17.04 -4.42
N GLY A 167 -11.15 -18.20 -3.84
CA GLY A 167 -11.02 -19.49 -4.53
C GLY A 167 -12.34 -20.21 -4.80
N GLY A 168 -13.50 -19.59 -4.59
CA GLY A 168 -14.81 -20.20 -4.80
C GLY A 168 -15.16 -21.28 -3.77
N GLY A 169 -14.73 -21.11 -2.52
CA GLY A 169 -15.03 -22.02 -1.40
C GLY A 169 -14.05 -23.18 -1.22
N ARG A 170 -13.10 -23.35 -2.15
CA ARG A 170 -12.12 -24.45 -2.11
C ARG A 170 -11.02 -24.21 -1.08
N THR A 171 -10.45 -25.30 -0.57
CA THR A 171 -9.37 -25.26 0.43
C THR A 171 -8.19 -24.41 -0.06
N PRO A 172 -7.79 -23.36 0.68
CA PRO A 172 -6.66 -22.51 0.34
C PRO A 172 -5.33 -23.28 0.31
N ALA A 173 -4.37 -22.78 -0.46
CA ALA A 173 -2.98 -23.24 -0.39
C ALA A 173 -2.21 -22.43 0.67
N GLY A 174 -1.47 -23.11 1.56
CA GLY A 174 -0.71 -22.50 2.65
C GLY A 174 -1.13 -22.96 4.06
N PRO A 175 -0.72 -22.24 5.13
CA PRO A 175 0.04 -21.01 5.05
C PRO A 175 1.48 -21.28 4.62
N GLU A 176 2.02 -20.42 3.76
CA GLU A 176 3.45 -20.44 3.47
C GLU A 176 4.20 -19.73 4.59
N LEU A 177 4.97 -20.50 5.35
CA LEU A 177 5.73 -20.00 6.50
C LEU A 177 7.08 -19.43 6.08
N SER A 178 7.50 -18.35 6.73
CA SER A 178 8.79 -17.69 6.55
C SER A 178 10.02 -18.60 6.78
N CYS A 179 9.84 -19.74 7.47
CA CYS A 179 10.93 -20.66 7.84
C CYS A 179 11.41 -21.58 6.71
N ASN A 180 10.76 -21.59 5.54
CA ASN A 180 11.08 -22.54 4.48
C ASN A 180 12.00 -21.99 3.38
N GLN A 181 12.56 -20.77 3.48
CA GLN A 181 13.21 -20.12 2.31
C GLN A 181 14.43 -19.21 2.61
N VAL A 182 15.11 -18.84 1.51
CA VAL A 182 16.45 -18.25 1.38
C VAL A 182 16.64 -16.96 2.19
N HIS A 183 17.77 -16.86 2.88
CA HIS A 183 18.17 -15.71 3.69
C HIS A 183 18.14 -14.39 2.88
N GLY A 184 17.41 -13.38 3.36
CA GLY A 184 17.33 -12.05 2.73
C GLY A 184 15.96 -11.65 2.15
N PHE A 185 14.98 -12.56 2.08
CA PHE A 185 13.60 -12.25 1.68
C PHE A 185 12.68 -12.16 2.90
N THR A 186 11.92 -11.05 3.03
CA THR A 186 10.90 -10.93 4.09
C THR A 186 9.59 -11.56 3.59
N TYR A 187 9.50 -12.88 3.68
CA TYR A 187 8.24 -13.58 3.42
C TYR A 187 7.33 -13.45 4.65
N ILE A 188 6.34 -12.56 4.58
CA ILE A 188 5.26 -12.52 5.57
C ILE A 188 4.35 -13.74 5.33
N VAL A 189 3.96 -14.41 6.41
CA VAL A 189 3.11 -15.60 6.35
C VAL A 189 1.79 -15.29 5.63
N HIS A 190 1.42 -16.13 4.66
CA HIS A 190 0.24 -15.89 3.85
C HIS A 190 -0.40 -17.17 3.31
N TYR A 191 -1.62 -17.02 2.81
CA TYR A 191 -2.33 -18.01 2.02
C TYR A 191 -2.50 -17.55 0.57
N HIS A 192 -2.69 -18.52 -0.31
CA HIS A 192 -3.17 -18.32 -1.67
C HIS A 192 -4.53 -19.01 -1.88
N THR A 193 -5.22 -18.65 -2.96
CA THR A 193 -6.31 -19.47 -3.49
C THR A 193 -5.85 -20.91 -3.78
N TRP A 194 -6.79 -21.85 -3.86
CA TRP A 194 -6.50 -23.30 -4.06
C TRP A 194 -5.63 -23.60 -5.29
N ASN A 195 -5.74 -22.79 -6.35
CA ASN A 195 -4.98 -22.89 -7.60
C ASN A 195 -3.85 -21.85 -7.69
N ARG A 196 -3.58 -21.12 -6.61
CA ARG A 196 -2.55 -20.06 -6.53
C ARG A 196 -2.73 -18.93 -7.55
N VAL A 197 -3.95 -18.73 -8.04
CA VAL A 197 -4.30 -17.58 -8.88
C VAL A 197 -4.57 -16.38 -7.99
N GLY A 198 -4.01 -15.22 -8.38
CA GLY A 198 -4.15 -13.97 -7.63
C GLY A 198 -2.93 -13.66 -6.77
N GLY A 199 -3.11 -12.72 -5.83
CA GLY A 199 -2.06 -12.31 -4.91
C GLY A 199 -2.04 -13.12 -3.60
N HIS A 200 -1.61 -12.45 -2.53
CA HIS A 200 -1.35 -13.05 -1.23
C HIS A 200 -2.32 -12.54 -0.16
N SER A 201 -2.81 -13.46 0.67
CA SER A 201 -3.62 -13.16 1.86
C SER A 201 -2.74 -13.30 3.11
N PHE A 202 -2.16 -12.18 3.55
CA PHE A 202 -1.20 -12.09 4.67
C PHE A 202 -1.88 -12.05 6.05
N PHE A 203 -1.14 -12.35 7.14
CA PHE A 203 -1.60 -12.20 8.54
C PHE A 203 -0.51 -12.10 9.61
#